data_AF-L8LNP8-F1
#
_entry.id   AF-L8LNP8-F1
#
_cell.length_a   1.000
_cell.length_b   1.000
_cell.length_c   1.000
_cell.angle_alpha   90.00
_cell.angle_beta   90.00
_cell.angle_gamma   90.00
#
_symmetry.space_group_name_H-M   'P 1'
#
loop_
_entity.id
_entity.type
_entity.pdbx_description
1 polymer ?
#
loop_
_entity_poly.entity_id
_entity_poly.type
_entity_poly.pdbx_seq_one_letter_code
_entity_poly.pdbx_strand_id
1 'polypeptide(L)'
;MSTDNHPLVQLRAAKIPFIGNIAVHYWLVTWHNQSVDRWEVWQRAHRCQHSWGHLHRNLMYYAQGVGNGASWVEAEWQGMEADLLIATIINSPDSYPYKYLYRYWPGPNSNTYVQWILNQAQTQYSLSSLGIGKDY
;
A
#
# COMPACT_ATOMS: atom_id res chain seq x y z
N MET A 1 -24.26 -9.06 20.44
CA MET A 1 -22.92 -8.45 20.42
C MET A 1 -22.67 -8.01 18.99
N SER A 2 -22.96 -6.76 18.63
CA SER A 2 -22.48 -6.22 17.36
C SER A 2 -20.99 -6.01 17.53
N THR A 3 -20.17 -6.79 16.83
CA THR A 3 -18.79 -6.37 16.60
C THR A 3 -18.89 -5.30 15.53
N ASP A 4 -19.06 -4.05 15.95
CA ASP A 4 -18.92 -2.88 15.09
C ASP A 4 -17.49 -2.88 14.58
N ASN A 5 -17.26 -3.59 13.48
CA ASN A 5 -15.95 -3.72 12.88
C ASN A 5 -15.76 -2.47 12.04
N HIS A 6 -15.47 -1.36 12.72
CA HIS A 6 -15.26 -0.07 12.08
C HIS A 6 -14.16 -0.19 11.02
N PRO A 7 -14.35 0.46 9.86
CA PRO A 7 -13.36 0.45 8.79
C PRO A 7 -12.01 0.97 9.31
N LEU A 8 -10.94 0.24 8.99
CA LEU A 8 -9.56 0.56 9.36
C LEU A 8 -8.67 0.50 8.14
N VAL A 9 -7.79 1.49 7.99
CA VAL A 9 -6.69 1.43 7.02
C VAL A 9 -5.38 1.68 7.74
N GLN A 10 -4.39 0.81 7.53
CA GLN A 10 -3.03 1.03 7.99
C GLN A 10 -2.10 1.28 6.80
N LEU A 11 -1.31 2.35 6.90
CA LEU A 11 -0.08 2.50 6.13
C LEU A 11 1.01 1.74 6.84
N ARG A 12 1.61 0.77 6.15
CA ARG A 12 2.70 -0.04 6.69
C ARG A 12 3.96 0.15 5.87
N ALA A 13 5.09 -0.04 6.54
CA ALA A 13 6.40 0.08 5.93
C ALA A 13 7.33 -1.04 6.40
N ALA A 14 8.31 -1.34 5.56
CA ALA A 14 9.44 -2.19 5.90
C ALA A 14 10.72 -1.67 5.25
N LYS A 15 11.86 -1.94 5.90
CA LYS A 15 13.18 -1.70 5.33
C LYS A 15 13.40 -2.65 4.15
N ILE A 16 13.97 -2.15 3.07
CA ILE A 16 14.38 -2.97 1.93
C ILE A 16 15.71 -3.69 2.29
N PRO A 17 15.85 -5.00 2.03
CA PRO A 17 17.11 -5.71 2.27
C PRO A 17 18.29 -5.00 1.59
N PHE A 18 19.43 -4.93 2.29
CA PHE A 18 20.70 -4.32 1.84
C PHE A 18 20.72 -2.79 1.66
N ILE A 19 19.57 -2.12 1.43
CA ILE A 19 19.48 -0.66 1.24
C ILE A 19 18.54 0.05 2.24
N GLY A 20 18.09 -0.65 3.28
CA GLY A 20 17.05 -0.20 4.22
C GLY A 20 17.38 1.03 5.07
N ASN A 21 18.60 1.57 4.97
CA ASN A 21 18.98 2.84 5.59
C ASN A 21 18.64 4.05 4.69
N ILE A 22 18.37 3.83 3.40
CA ILE A 22 18.08 4.88 2.42
C ILE A 22 16.73 4.70 1.71
N ALA A 23 16.07 3.56 1.89
CA ALA A 23 14.83 3.24 1.20
C ALA A 23 13.88 2.37 2.05
N VAL A 24 12.59 2.70 2.02
CA VAL A 24 11.51 1.86 2.56
C VAL A 24 10.53 1.44 1.46
N HIS A 25 9.84 0.33 1.70
CA HIS A 25 8.73 -0.14 0.89
C HIS A 25 7.43 0.10 1.66
N TYR A 26 6.54 0.94 1.13
CA TYR A 26 5.22 1.18 1.70
C TYR A 26 4.13 0.29 1.07
N TRP A 27 3.13 -0.07 1.86
CA TRP A 27 1.88 -0.70 1.40
C TRP A 27 0.71 -0.31 2.31
N LEU A 28 -0.50 -0.63 1.86
CA LEU A 28 -1.73 -0.37 2.59
C LEU A 28 -2.38 -1.68 3.03
N VAL A 29 -2.98 -1.68 4.22
CA VAL A 29 -3.80 -2.79 4.72
C VAL A 29 -5.18 -2.26 5.09
N THR A 30 -6.24 -2.92 4.61
CA THR A 30 -7.63 -2.55 4.88
C THR A 30 -8.30 -3.62 5.74
N TRP A 31 -8.99 -3.21 6.81
CA TRP A 31 -9.97 -4.05 7.50
C TRP A 31 -11.37 -3.56 7.15
N HIS A 32 -12.14 -4.40 6.48
CA HIS A 32 -13.50 -4.08 6.04
C HIS A 32 -14.30 -5.36 5.82
N ASN A 33 -15.56 -5.40 6.26
CA ASN A 33 -16.44 -6.57 6.09
C ASN A 33 -15.78 -7.91 6.49
N GLN A 34 -15.16 -7.94 7.68
CA GLN A 34 -14.45 -9.12 8.22
C GLN A 34 -13.25 -9.61 7.39
N SER A 35 -12.83 -8.83 6.39
CA SER A 35 -11.66 -9.12 5.55
C SER A 35 -10.49 -8.22 5.93
N VAL A 36 -9.27 -8.78 5.84
CA VAL A 36 -8.02 -8.05 6.01
C VAL A 36 -7.21 -8.21 4.73
N ASP A 37 -7.11 -7.13 3.96
CA ASP A 37 -6.48 -7.16 2.65
C ASP A 37 -5.26 -6.25 2.61
N ARG A 38 -4.14 -6.78 2.10
CA ARG A 38 -2.95 -6.03 1.78
C ARG A 38 -2.96 -5.64 0.32
N TRP A 39 -2.65 -4.38 0.05
CA TRP A 39 -2.54 -3.81 -1.28
C TRP A 39 -1.18 -3.18 -1.49
N GLU A 40 -0.48 -3.60 -2.54
CA GLU A 40 0.86 -3.12 -2.83
C GLU A 40 1.18 -3.19 -4.32
N VAL A 41 2.21 -2.44 -4.72
CA VAL A 41 2.86 -2.60 -6.01
C VAL A 41 4.20 -3.33 -5.82
N TRP A 42 4.46 -4.36 -6.63
CA TRP A 42 5.67 -5.17 -6.57
C TRP A 42 6.46 -5.14 -7.88
N GLN A 43 7.78 -5.29 -7.80
CA GLN A 43 8.69 -5.20 -8.94
C GLN A 43 8.45 -6.24 -10.03
N ARG A 44 7.80 -7.36 -9.69
CA ARG A 44 7.41 -8.40 -10.65
C ARG A 44 5.90 -8.42 -10.79
N ALA A 45 5.42 -8.40 -12.03
CA ALA A 45 3.99 -8.48 -12.32
C ALA A 45 3.43 -9.89 -12.11
N HIS A 46 2.10 -9.99 -11.94
CA HIS A 46 1.32 -11.24 -11.95
C HIS A 46 1.83 -12.31 -10.97
N ARG A 47 1.95 -11.95 -9.68
CA ARG A 47 2.57 -12.80 -8.67
C ARG A 47 1.59 -13.56 -7.76
N CYS A 48 0.33 -13.19 -7.76
CA CYS A 48 -0.75 -13.88 -7.04
C CYS A 48 -2.06 -13.88 -7.85
N GLN A 49 -3.07 -14.61 -7.36
CA GLN A 49 -4.39 -14.70 -8.03
C GLN A 49 -5.02 -13.33 -8.31
N HIS A 50 -4.84 -12.38 -7.39
CA HIS A 50 -5.41 -11.02 -7.51
C HIS A 50 -4.31 -10.03 -7.88
N SER A 51 -3.85 -10.12 -9.13
CA SER A 51 -2.83 -9.23 -9.70
C SER A 51 -3.37 -8.46 -10.91
N TRP A 52 -3.04 -7.17 -10.98
CA TRP A 52 -3.27 -6.31 -12.13
C TRP A 52 -1.93 -5.71 -12.54
N GLY A 53 -1.18 -6.44 -13.37
CA GLY A 53 0.23 -6.12 -13.63
C GLY A 53 1.06 -6.20 -12.34
N HIS A 54 1.67 -5.07 -11.97
CA HIS A 54 2.49 -4.88 -10.77
C HIS A 54 1.67 -4.58 -9.51
N LEU A 55 0.38 -4.26 -9.61
CA LEU A 55 -0.51 -4.09 -8.46
C LEU A 55 -1.01 -5.45 -7.99
N HIS A 56 -0.96 -5.68 -6.68
CA HIS A 56 -1.34 -6.95 -6.05
C HIS A 56 -2.25 -6.73 -4.85
N ARG A 57 -3.23 -7.63 -4.71
CA ARG A 57 -3.95 -7.86 -3.45
C ARG A 57 -3.47 -9.17 -2.83
N ASN A 58 -3.10 -9.13 -1.56
CA ASN A 58 -2.67 -10.27 -0.75
C ASN A 58 -1.51 -11.08 -1.36
N LEU A 59 -0.51 -10.39 -1.91
CA LEU A 59 0.73 -11.03 -2.36
C LEU A 59 1.48 -11.68 -1.19
N MET A 60 1.47 -11.03 -0.02
CA MET A 60 2.05 -11.51 1.23
C MET A 60 1.05 -11.35 2.37
N TYR A 61 1.36 -11.94 3.53
CA TYR A 61 0.59 -11.69 4.76
C TYR A 61 0.59 -10.20 5.11
N TYR A 62 -0.50 -9.69 5.67
CA TYR A 62 -0.75 -8.26 5.75
C TYR A 62 0.32 -7.47 6.50
N ALA A 63 0.90 -8.07 7.55
CA ALA A 63 1.96 -7.47 8.36
C ALA A 63 3.38 -7.96 8.01
N GLN A 64 3.55 -8.84 7.01
CA GLN A 64 4.86 -9.35 6.64
C GLN A 64 5.70 -8.24 5.99
N GLY A 65 6.93 -8.00 6.47
CA GLY A 65 7.84 -7.07 5.79
C GLY A 65 8.38 -7.63 4.48
N VAL A 66 9.20 -6.85 3.79
CA VAL A 66 9.87 -7.30 2.57
C VAL A 66 11.13 -8.12 2.91
N GLY A 67 11.39 -9.19 2.15
CA GLY A 67 12.54 -10.06 2.40
C GLY A 67 12.49 -10.84 3.73
N ASN A 68 11.29 -11.12 4.25
CA ASN A 68 11.03 -11.78 5.54
C ASN A 68 11.42 -10.94 6.78
N GLY A 69 11.65 -9.64 6.63
CA GLY A 69 11.87 -8.72 7.76
C GLY A 69 10.58 -8.33 8.49
N ALA A 70 10.73 -7.65 9.63
CA ALA A 70 9.62 -7.00 10.32
C ALA A 70 9.07 -5.80 9.52
N SER A 71 7.79 -5.50 9.73
CA SER A 71 7.15 -4.26 9.30
C SER A 71 6.68 -3.45 10.50
N TRP A 72 6.40 -2.17 10.29
CA TRP A 72 5.74 -1.32 11.29
C TRP A 72 4.53 -0.60 10.68
N VAL A 73 3.66 -0.08 11.56
CA VAL A 73 2.58 0.85 11.18
C VAL A 73 3.15 2.25 11.20
N GLU A 74 3.04 2.95 10.08
CA GLU A 74 3.47 4.34 9.95
C GLU A 74 2.31 5.31 10.24
N ALA A 75 1.09 4.95 9.80
CA ALA A 75 -0.12 5.71 10.04
C ALA A 75 -1.35 4.78 10.02
N GLU A 76 -2.43 5.24 10.65
CA GLU A 76 -3.70 4.51 10.74
C GLU A 76 -4.87 5.49 10.60
N TRP A 77 -5.88 5.08 9.84
CA TRP A 77 -7.12 5.83 9.62
C TRP A 77 -8.32 4.98 10.00
N GLN A 78 -9.35 5.61 10.56
CA GLN A 78 -10.58 4.99 11.02
C GLN A 78 -11.81 5.78 10.54
N GLY A 79 -12.98 5.14 10.56
CA GLY A 79 -14.25 5.79 10.23
C GLY A 79 -14.28 6.33 8.80
N MET A 80 -14.77 7.56 8.62
CA MET A 80 -14.98 8.15 7.29
C MET A 80 -13.71 8.27 6.45
N GLU A 81 -12.56 8.57 7.07
CA GLU A 81 -11.28 8.63 6.35
C GLU A 81 -10.85 7.25 5.86
N ALA A 82 -11.07 6.21 6.67
CA ALA A 82 -10.83 4.83 6.27
C ALA A 82 -11.76 4.40 5.14
N ASP A 83 -13.04 4.78 5.16
CA ASP A 83 -13.99 4.47 4.09
C ASP A 83 -13.56 5.05 2.73
N LEU A 84 -13.11 6.31 2.71
CA LEU A 84 -12.60 6.97 1.50
C LEU A 84 -11.35 6.27 0.95
N LEU A 85 -10.42 5.91 1.85
CA LEU A 85 -9.23 5.15 1.47
C LEU A 85 -9.59 3.77 0.93
N ILE A 86 -10.47 3.03 1.60
CA ILE A 86 -10.93 1.70 1.18
C ILE A 86 -11.57 1.78 -0.21
N ALA A 87 -12.47 2.74 -0.44
CA ALA A 87 -13.10 2.94 -1.75
C ALA A 87 -12.05 3.19 -2.85
N THR A 88 -11.08 4.06 -2.58
CA THR A 88 -9.98 4.38 -3.49
C THR A 88 -9.09 3.16 -3.80
N ILE A 89 -8.75 2.37 -2.77
CA ILE A 89 -7.92 1.17 -2.87
C ILE A 89 -8.63 0.09 -3.69
N ILE A 90 -9.91 -0.17 -3.41
CA ILE A 90 -10.70 -1.19 -4.12
C ILE A 90 -10.86 -0.84 -5.60
N ASN A 91 -10.96 0.44 -5.94
CA ASN A 91 -11.07 0.92 -7.33
C ASN A 91 -9.71 0.99 -8.06
N SER A 92 -8.59 0.90 -7.34
CA SER A 92 -7.25 1.06 -7.89
C SER A 92 -6.87 0.08 -9.03
N PRO A 93 -7.38 -1.16 -9.13
CA PRO A 93 -7.20 -2.00 -10.31
C PRO A 93 -7.57 -1.31 -11.62
N ASP A 94 -8.65 -0.53 -11.62
CA ASP A 94 -9.16 0.15 -12.79
C ASP A 94 -8.51 1.52 -12.96
N SER A 95 -8.37 2.29 -11.87
CA SER A 95 -7.94 3.69 -11.92
C SER A 95 -6.44 3.95 -11.77
N TYR A 96 -5.64 3.03 -11.19
CA TYR A 96 -4.21 3.28 -11.01
C TYR A 96 -3.49 3.27 -12.37
N PRO A 97 -2.83 4.38 -12.78
CA PRO A 97 -2.30 4.52 -14.14
C PRO A 97 -1.02 3.73 -14.38
N TYR A 98 -0.26 3.40 -13.33
CA TYR A 98 1.07 2.80 -13.45
C TYR A 98 1.09 1.30 -13.16
N LYS A 99 -0.07 0.63 -13.12
CA LYS A 99 -0.15 -0.81 -12.81
C LYS A 99 0.67 -1.71 -13.76
N TYR A 100 1.02 -1.25 -14.96
CA TYR A 100 1.86 -2.00 -15.93
C TYR A 100 3.27 -1.41 -16.14
N LEU A 101 3.70 -0.46 -15.30
CA LEU A 101 5.02 0.15 -15.36
C LEU A 101 5.66 0.12 -13.98
N TYR A 102 6.90 -0.36 -13.90
CA TYR A 102 7.66 -0.35 -12.65
C TYR A 102 9.08 0.18 -12.88
N ARG A 103 9.54 1.11 -12.04
CA ARG A 103 10.94 1.54 -11.96
C ARG A 103 11.39 1.64 -10.52
N TYR A 104 12.57 1.11 -10.22
CA TYR A 104 13.15 1.20 -8.88
C TYR A 104 13.48 2.64 -8.47
N TRP A 105 13.90 3.48 -9.41
CA TRP A 105 14.24 4.89 -9.17
C TRP A 105 13.88 5.79 -10.37
N PRO A 106 13.32 6.99 -10.15
CA PRO A 106 12.66 7.39 -8.91
C PRO A 106 11.31 6.66 -8.76
N GLY A 107 10.64 6.28 -9.85
CA GLY A 107 9.34 5.61 -9.85
C GLY A 107 8.82 5.43 -11.29
N PRO A 108 7.64 4.83 -11.48
CA PRO A 108 6.66 4.48 -10.45
C PRO A 108 6.98 3.15 -9.74
N ASN A 109 6.73 3.08 -8.43
CA ASN A 109 6.95 1.89 -7.59
C ASN A 109 5.89 1.78 -6.46
N SER A 110 6.16 1.01 -5.41
CA SER A 110 5.27 0.87 -4.24
C SER A 110 4.96 2.20 -3.55
N ASN A 111 5.96 3.06 -3.39
CA ASN A 111 5.80 4.36 -2.75
C ASN A 111 5.00 5.32 -3.62
N THR A 112 5.17 5.26 -4.95
CA THR A 112 4.32 5.99 -5.91
C THR A 112 2.86 5.57 -5.78
N TYR A 113 2.59 4.26 -5.71
CA TYR A 113 1.23 3.75 -5.56
C TYR A 113 0.58 4.25 -4.28
N VAL A 114 1.28 4.14 -3.15
CA VAL A 114 0.72 4.56 -1.86
C VAL A 114 0.49 6.07 -1.83
N GLN A 115 1.45 6.90 -2.27
CA GLN A 115 1.22 8.34 -2.31
C GLN A 115 0.08 8.71 -3.27
N TRP A 116 -0.05 8.01 -4.40
CA TRP A 116 -1.17 8.18 -5.32
C TRP A 116 -2.51 7.89 -4.63
N ILE A 117 -2.63 6.78 -3.88
CA ILE A 117 -3.85 6.47 -3.11
C ILE A 117 -4.16 7.58 -2.09
N LEU A 118 -3.16 8.00 -1.31
CA LEU A 118 -3.30 9.05 -0.31
C LEU A 118 -3.79 10.37 -0.93
N ASN A 119 -3.29 10.71 -2.13
CA ASN A 119 -3.71 11.89 -2.87
C ASN A 119 -5.14 11.75 -3.42
N GLN A 120 -5.49 10.59 -4.00
CA GLN A 120 -6.85 10.35 -4.54
C GLN A 120 -7.92 10.35 -3.44
N ALA A 121 -7.58 9.83 -2.25
CA ALA A 121 -8.42 9.86 -1.07
C ALA A 121 -8.39 11.22 -0.33
N GLN A 122 -7.66 12.22 -0.85
CA GLN A 122 -7.53 13.57 -0.29
C GLN A 122 -7.04 13.61 1.16
N THR A 123 -6.20 12.66 1.55
CA THR A 123 -5.58 12.66 2.87
C THR A 123 -4.54 13.78 2.98
N GLN A 124 -4.33 14.32 4.18
CA GLN A 124 -3.27 15.30 4.46
C GLN A 124 -1.89 14.64 4.70
N TYR A 125 -1.77 13.31 4.50
CA TYR A 125 -0.55 12.57 4.82
C TYR A 125 0.41 12.52 3.64
N SER A 126 1.68 12.81 3.90
CA SER A 126 2.76 12.65 2.93
C SER A 126 3.74 11.60 3.41
N LEU A 127 4.14 10.68 2.53
CA LEU A 127 5.14 9.66 2.87
C LEU A 127 6.47 10.31 3.25
N SER A 128 7.22 9.65 4.14
CA SER A 128 8.57 10.10 4.50
C SER A 128 9.49 10.16 3.28
N SER A 129 10.57 10.94 3.35
CA SER A 129 11.56 11.03 2.28
C SER A 129 12.28 9.71 1.96
N LEU A 130 12.23 8.72 2.87
CA LEU A 130 12.72 7.36 2.62
C LEU A 130 11.84 6.58 1.64
N GLY A 131 10.60 7.04 1.41
CA GLY A 131 9.69 6.54 0.38
C GLY A 131 10.10 7.01 -1.02
N ILE A 132 11.26 6.58 -1.50
CA ILE A 132 11.77 6.92 -2.83
C ILE A 132 10.70 6.63 -3.89
N GLY A 133 10.35 7.65 -4.68
CA GLY A 133 9.33 7.56 -5.72
C GLY A 133 7.95 8.05 -5.34
N LYS A 134 7.74 8.49 -4.09
CA LYS A 134 6.47 9.08 -3.66
C LYS A 134 6.04 10.30 -4.51
N ASP A 135 6.98 11.04 -5.08
CA ASP A 135 6.74 12.28 -5.84
C ASP A 135 6.70 12.10 -7.37
N TYR A 136 6.51 10.86 -7.86
CA TYR A 136 6.41 10.55 -9.29
C TYR A 136 5.04 10.96 -9.86
#